data_AF-A0A0B7BZH6-F1
#
_entry.id   AF-A0A0B7BZH6-F1
#
_cell.length_a   1.000
_cell.length_b   1.000
_cell.length_c   1.000
_cell.angle_alpha   90.00
_cell.angle_beta   90.00
_cell.angle_gamma   90.00
#
_symmetry.space_group_name_H-M   'P 1'
#
loop_
_entity.id
_entity.type
_entity.pdbx_description
1 polymer ?
#
loop_
_entity_poly.entity_id
_entity_poly.type
_entity_poly.pdbx_seq_one_letter_code
_entity_poly.pdbx_strand_id
1 'polypeptide(L)'
;LDFKLKPFFGNGESANRITGCIRMGNEVLCTFEGHWDQQIYIKELTNREKVLFWDPSPETRSKRLRRYTVPVQLQEDSESERLWQTVSQAVVDQDMHVATAEKHKLEERQRTEAKERLKN
;
A
#
# COMPACT_ATOMS: atom_id res chain seq x y z
N LEU A 1 -11.81 4.44 -11.87
CA LEU A 1 -11.63 4.65 -10.42
C LEU A 1 -10.80 5.89 -10.23
N ASP A 2 -11.24 6.83 -9.41
CA ASP A 2 -10.60 8.12 -9.19
C ASP A 2 -10.35 8.31 -7.69
N PHE A 3 -9.09 8.58 -7.34
CA PHE A 3 -8.63 8.84 -5.98
C PHE A 3 -8.55 10.36 -5.78
N LYS A 4 -9.39 10.88 -4.91
CA LYS A 4 -9.48 12.32 -4.67
C LYS A 4 -8.34 12.78 -3.77
N LEU A 5 -7.69 13.86 -4.19
CA LEU A 5 -6.75 14.58 -3.34
C LEU A 5 -7.52 15.32 -2.24
N LYS A 6 -6.84 15.52 -1.11
CA LYS A 6 -7.36 16.37 -0.04
C LYS A 6 -7.46 17.82 -0.58
N PRO A 7 -8.64 18.46 -0.51
CA PRO A 7 -8.81 19.84 -0.95
C PRO A 7 -8.04 20.81 -0.04
N PHE A 8 -7.64 21.95 -0.61
CA PHE A 8 -6.93 23.03 0.10
C PHE A 8 -7.78 23.69 1.20
N PHE A 9 -9.08 23.81 0.96
CA PHE A 9 -10.05 24.34 1.91
C PHE A 9 -11.08 23.26 2.22
N GLY A 10 -11.29 22.98 3.50
CA GLY A 10 -12.18 21.93 3.97
C GLY A 10 -11.58 21.17 5.16
N ASN A 11 -12.47 20.63 5.99
CA ASN A 11 -12.10 19.67 7.03
C ASN A 11 -11.49 18.40 6.39
N GLY A 12 -10.80 17.58 7.20
CA GLY A 12 -10.13 16.36 6.73
C GLY A 12 -11.04 15.29 6.11
N GLU A 13 -12.36 15.53 6.05
CA GLU A 13 -13.39 14.61 5.55
C GLU A 13 -13.23 14.23 4.08
N SER A 14 -12.38 14.91 3.31
CA SER A 14 -12.11 14.53 1.92
C SER A 14 -10.83 13.70 1.73
N ALA A 15 -10.09 13.41 2.81
CA ALA A 15 -8.95 12.50 2.74
C ALA A 15 -9.41 11.08 2.36
N ASN A 16 -8.59 10.37 1.59
CA ASN A 16 -8.84 8.98 1.19
C ASN A 16 -10.13 8.74 0.39
N ARG A 17 -10.78 9.80 -0.08
CA ARG A 17 -12.03 9.68 -0.84
C ARG A 17 -11.76 9.09 -2.22
N ILE A 18 -12.62 8.17 -2.63
CA ILE A 18 -12.64 7.59 -3.97
C ILE A 18 -14.01 7.76 -4.61
N THR A 19 -14.02 7.81 -5.93
CA THR A 19 -15.23 7.76 -6.74
C THR A 19 -14.98 6.93 -7.98
N GLY A 20 -16.01 6.32 -8.56
CA GLY A 20 -15.88 5.63 -9.83
C GLY A 20 -17.19 5.11 -10.37
N CYS A 21 -17.08 4.40 -11.48
CA CYS A 21 -18.21 3.71 -12.10
C CYS A 21 -17.73 2.42 -12.78
N ILE A 22 -18.62 1.45 -12.84
CA ILE A 22 -18.46 0.22 -13.65
C ILE A 22 -19.28 0.43 -14.92
N ARG A 23 -18.67 0.17 -16.07
CA ARG A 23 -19.25 0.39 -17.39
C ARG A 23 -19.19 -0.87 -18.23
N MET A 24 -20.17 -1.04 -19.11
CA MET A 24 -20.14 -2.00 -20.22
C MET A 24 -20.19 -1.20 -21.52
N GLY A 25 -19.06 -1.10 -22.22
CA GLY A 25 -18.91 -0.16 -23.32
C GLY A 25 -19.16 1.29 -22.85
N ASN A 26 -20.15 1.96 -23.46
CA ASN A 26 -20.52 3.32 -23.10
C ASN A 26 -21.57 3.40 -21.98
N GLU A 27 -22.23 2.29 -21.65
CA GLU A 27 -23.28 2.22 -20.64
C GLU A 27 -22.67 2.18 -19.23
N VAL A 28 -23.21 2.98 -18.31
CA VAL A 28 -22.86 2.93 -16.89
C VAL A 28 -23.79 1.97 -16.18
N LEU A 29 -23.24 0.93 -15.57
CA LEU A 29 -24.03 -0.06 -14.81
C LEU A 29 -24.23 0.41 -13.37
N CYS A 30 -23.15 0.88 -12.74
CA CYS A 30 -23.19 1.38 -11.37
C CYS A 30 -22.13 2.45 -11.14
N THR A 31 -22.37 3.29 -10.14
CA THR A 31 -21.39 4.23 -9.59
C THR A 31 -21.01 3.82 -8.18
N PHE A 32 -19.82 4.20 -7.72
CA PHE A 32 -19.44 3.99 -6.33
C PHE A 32 -18.69 5.21 -5.79
N GLU A 33 -18.83 5.43 -4.49
CA GLU A 33 -18.19 6.52 -3.76
C GLU A 33 -17.98 6.13 -2.30
N GLY A 34 -16.96 6.73 -1.68
CA GLY A 34 -16.66 6.54 -0.27
C GLY A 34 -15.19 6.77 0.00
N HIS A 35 -14.65 6.10 1.01
CA HIS A 35 -13.25 6.21 1.41
C HIS A 35 -12.58 4.84 1.36
N TRP A 36 -11.40 4.73 0.75
CA TRP A 36 -10.75 3.42 0.57
C TRP A 36 -10.29 2.77 1.88
N ASP A 37 -10.10 3.58 2.93
CA ASP A 37 -9.77 3.18 4.30
C ASP A 37 -11.00 3.06 5.22
N GLN A 38 -12.20 3.34 4.71
CA GLN A 38 -13.48 3.21 5.42
C GLN A 38 -14.53 2.61 4.48
N GLN A 39 -15.78 3.02 4.62
CA GLN A 39 -16.88 2.48 3.82
C GLN A 39 -16.89 3.02 2.39
N ILE A 40 -17.13 2.14 1.43
CA ILE A 40 -17.48 2.48 0.05
C ILE A 40 -18.87 1.94 -0.22
N TYR A 41 -19.69 2.78 -0.85
CA TYR A 41 -21.03 2.42 -1.27
C TYR A 41 -21.09 2.37 -2.79
N ILE A 42 -21.83 1.39 -3.31
CA ILE A 42 -22.12 1.23 -4.74
C ILE A 42 -23.59 1.51 -4.98
N LYS A 43 -23.90 2.11 -6.12
CA LYS A 43 -25.24 2.46 -6.56
C LYS A 43 -25.46 1.98 -7.97
N GLU A 44 -26.40 1.07 -8.17
CA GLU A 44 -26.82 0.64 -9.51
C GLU A 44 -27.70 1.71 -10.15
N LEU A 45 -27.56 1.92 -11.46
CA LEU A 45 -28.35 2.94 -12.17
C LEU A 45 -29.82 2.53 -12.34
N THR A 46 -30.09 1.24 -12.41
CA THR A 46 -31.42 0.66 -12.71
C THR A 46 -32.38 0.74 -11.52
N ASN A 47 -31.96 0.30 -10.33
CA ASN A 47 -32.78 0.32 -9.12
C ASN A 47 -32.54 1.56 -8.23
N ARG A 48 -31.47 2.33 -8.50
CA ARG A 48 -31.01 3.48 -7.69
C ARG A 48 -30.71 3.15 -6.23
N GLU A 49 -30.59 1.88 -5.87
CA GLU A 49 -30.29 1.44 -4.52
C GLU A 49 -28.82 1.69 -4.20
N LYS A 50 -28.55 2.28 -3.03
CA LYS A 50 -27.18 2.50 -2.53
C LYS A 50 -26.90 1.42 -1.48
N VAL A 51 -25.98 0.51 -1.80
CA VAL A 51 -25.61 -0.61 -0.92
C VAL A 51 -24.16 -0.49 -0.47
N LEU A 52 -23.86 -0.99 0.73
CA LEU A 52 -22.50 -1.07 1.24
C LEU A 52 -21.70 -2.06 0.39
N PHE A 53 -20.64 -1.60 -0.25
CA PHE A 53 -19.80 -2.39 -1.14
C PHE A 53 -18.51 -2.87 -0.46
N TRP A 54 -17.92 -2.02 0.38
CA TRP A 54 -16.67 -2.29 1.08
C TRP A 54 -16.72 -1.67 2.46
N ASP A 55 -16.25 -2.43 3.44
CA ASP A 55 -16.04 -1.96 4.81
C ASP A 55 -14.79 -2.67 5.41
N PRO A 56 -13.65 -1.99 5.52
CA PRO A 56 -12.42 -2.51 6.11
C PRO A 56 -12.49 -2.44 7.65
N SER A 57 -13.63 -2.86 8.21
CA SER A 57 -13.89 -2.91 9.64
C SER A 57 -12.82 -3.73 10.38
N PRO A 58 -12.65 -3.53 11.70
CA PRO A 58 -11.74 -4.35 12.49
C PRO A 58 -11.97 -5.85 12.31
N GLU A 59 -13.23 -6.28 12.17
CA GLU A 59 -13.61 -7.68 11.92
C GLU A 59 -13.18 -8.16 10.52
N THR A 60 -13.43 -7.37 9.46
CA THR A 60 -12.94 -7.70 8.11
C THR A 60 -11.42 -7.80 8.11
N ARG A 61 -10.74 -6.87 8.79
CA ARG A 61 -9.28 -6.83 8.90
C ARG A 61 -8.71 -8.00 9.69
N SER A 62 -9.41 -8.52 10.71
CA SER A 62 -8.98 -9.67 11.50
C SER A 62 -9.11 -10.99 10.73
N LYS A 63 -9.98 -11.05 9.73
CA LYS A 63 -10.16 -12.20 8.82
C LYS A 63 -9.15 -12.24 7.67
N ARG A 64 -8.24 -11.26 7.56
CA ARG A 64 -7.21 -11.26 6.50
C ARG A 64 -6.30 -12.48 6.64
N LEU A 65 -5.99 -13.10 5.50
CA LEU A 65 -5.03 -14.20 5.45
C LEU A 65 -3.69 -13.74 6.02
N ARG A 66 -3.15 -14.52 6.94
CA ARG A 66 -1.82 -14.26 7.50
C ARG A 66 -0.78 -14.62 6.43
N ARG A 67 0.08 -13.66 6.10
CA ARG A 67 1.26 -13.92 5.29
C ARG A 67 2.25 -14.72 6.13
N TYR A 68 2.71 -15.85 5.61
CA TYR A 68 3.86 -16.57 6.15
C TYR A 68 5.06 -16.29 5.27
N THR A 69 6.20 -15.97 5.89
CA THR A 69 7.49 -15.80 5.21
C THR A 69 8.44 -16.91 5.63
N VAL A 70 9.43 -17.18 4.77
CA VAL A 70 10.53 -18.08 5.10
C VAL A 70 11.28 -17.50 6.31
N PRO A 71 11.64 -18.28 7.33
CA PRO A 71 12.46 -17.78 8.44
C PRO A 71 13.74 -17.12 7.94
N VAL A 72 14.11 -15.97 8.50
CA VAL A 72 15.25 -15.15 8.03
C VAL A 72 16.56 -15.94 7.93
N GLN A 73 16.77 -16.93 8.82
CA GLN A 73 17.96 -17.77 8.82
C GLN A 73 18.07 -18.67 7.58
N LEU A 74 16.94 -18.97 6.94
CA LEU A 74 16.83 -19.79 5.74
C LEU A 74 16.71 -18.95 4.46
N GLN A 75 16.62 -17.62 4.58
CA GLN A 75 16.55 -16.73 3.42
C GLN A 75 17.91 -16.54 2.76
N GLU A 76 17.95 -16.35 1.45
CA GLU A 76 19.14 -15.94 0.72
C GLU A 76 19.53 -14.48 1.05
N ASP A 77 20.80 -14.13 0.87
CA ASP A 77 21.31 -12.78 1.21
C ASP A 77 20.63 -11.65 0.43
N SER A 78 20.03 -11.95 -0.73
CA SER A 78 19.34 -10.99 -1.60
C SER A 78 17.84 -10.85 -1.29
N GLU A 79 17.28 -11.72 -0.44
CA GLU A 79 15.87 -11.63 -0.04
C GLU A 79 15.63 -10.42 0.85
N SER A 80 14.54 -9.69 0.59
CA SER A 80 14.35 -8.36 1.15
C SER A 80 14.33 -8.30 2.68
N GLU A 81 13.75 -9.30 3.36
CA GLU A 81 13.67 -9.30 4.83
C GLU A 81 15.07 -9.47 5.45
N ARG A 82 15.88 -10.41 4.96
CA ARG A 82 17.29 -10.56 5.36
C ARG A 82 18.14 -9.35 4.97
N LEU A 83 18.01 -8.88 3.72
CA LEU A 83 18.79 -7.77 3.18
C LEU A 83 18.59 -6.46 3.96
N TRP A 84 17.36 -6.20 4.40
CA TRP A 84 16.98 -4.98 5.12
C TRP A 84 16.85 -5.18 6.65
N GLN A 85 17.25 -6.34 7.19
CA GLN A 85 17.03 -6.69 8.59
C GLN A 85 17.60 -5.65 9.56
N THR A 86 18.87 -5.25 9.37
CA THR A 86 19.55 -4.30 10.27
C THR A 86 18.93 -2.91 10.22
N VAL A 87 18.55 -2.45 9.02
CA VAL A 87 17.88 -1.15 8.84
C VAL A 87 16.51 -1.17 9.51
N SER A 88 15.75 -2.25 9.30
CA SER A 88 14.40 -2.42 9.85
C SER A 88 14.44 -2.49 11.38
N GLN A 89 15.41 -3.22 11.95
CA GLN A 89 15.60 -3.30 13.40
C GLN A 89 15.93 -1.92 14.00
N ALA A 90 16.86 -1.18 13.40
CA ALA A 90 17.18 0.18 13.84
C ALA A 90 15.98 1.14 13.76
N VAL A 91 15.11 1.00 12.75
CA VAL A 91 13.86 1.77 12.65
C VAL A 91 12.89 1.42 13.77
N VAL A 92 12.72 0.13 14.08
CA VAL A 92 11.89 -0.34 15.20
C VAL A 92 12.42 0.21 16.53
N ASP A 93 13.74 0.21 16.71
CA ASP A 93 14.43 0.72 17.89
C ASP A 93 14.51 2.27 17.92
N GLN A 94 13.98 2.94 16.90
CA GLN A 94 13.98 4.39 16.73
C GLN A 94 15.39 5.02 16.64
N ASP A 95 16.43 4.24 16.34
CA ASP A 95 17.78 4.72 16.09
C ASP A 95 17.97 5.12 14.62
N MET A 96 17.59 6.36 14.30
CA MET A 96 17.70 6.89 12.93
C MET A 96 19.14 7.06 12.45
N HIS A 97 20.12 7.19 13.36
CA HIS A 97 21.52 7.32 12.98
C HIS A 97 22.03 5.98 12.43
N VAL A 98 21.77 4.89 13.16
CA VAL A 98 22.12 3.53 12.73
C VAL A 98 21.33 3.13 11.47
N ALA A 99 20.02 3.42 11.44
CA ALA A 99 19.20 3.11 10.25
C ALA A 99 19.75 3.78 8.99
N THR A 100 20.16 5.05 9.08
CA THR A 100 20.73 5.80 7.95
C THR A 100 22.08 5.24 7.52
N ALA A 101 22.96 4.91 8.48
CA ALA A 101 24.28 4.36 8.18
C ALA A 101 24.19 2.99 7.48
N GLU A 102 23.36 2.09 8.00
CA GLU A 102 23.18 0.75 7.43
C GLU A 102 22.47 0.80 6.06
N LYS A 103 21.48 1.69 5.91
CA LYS A 103 20.85 1.95 4.61
C LYS A 103 21.88 2.43 3.59
N HIS A 104 22.73 3.39 3.97
CA HIS A 104 23.75 3.92 3.08
C HIS A 104 24.74 2.83 2.63
N LYS A 105 25.22 2.01 3.57
CA LYS A 105 26.11 0.87 3.28
C LYS A 105 25.49 -0.11 2.28
N LEU A 106 24.22 -0.44 2.47
CA LEU A 106 23.48 -1.34 1.58
C LEU A 106 23.34 -0.75 0.16
N GLU A 107 22.94 0.51 0.06
CA GLU A 107 22.76 1.21 -1.22
C GLU A 107 24.09 1.41 -1.98
N GLU A 108 25.19 1.69 -1.28
CA GLU A 108 26.51 1.85 -1.90
C GLU A 108 27.04 0.53 -2.46
N ARG A 109 26.82 -0.58 -1.74
CA ARG A 109 27.13 -1.93 -2.25
C ARG A 109 26.38 -2.20 -3.55
N GLN A 110 25.07 -1.98 -3.57
CA GLN A 110 24.25 -2.16 -4.79
C GLN A 110 24.71 -1.26 -5.94
N ARG A 111 25.11 -0.01 -5.66
CA ARG A 111 25.63 0.92 -6.66
C ARG A 111 26.96 0.45 -7.25
N THR A 112 27.84 -0.09 -6.42
CA THR A 112 29.14 -0.64 -6.86
C THR A 112 28.95 -1.87 -7.74
N GLU A 113 28.14 -2.84 -7.29
CA GLU A 113 27.82 -4.03 -8.08
C GLU A 113 27.16 -3.69 -9.42
N ALA A 114 26.28 -2.68 -9.46
CA ALA A 114 25.68 -2.21 -10.69
C ALA A 114 26.71 -1.63 -11.67
N LYS A 115 27.70 -0.87 -11.17
CA LYS A 115 28.80 -0.34 -12.00
C LYS A 115 29.68 -1.47 -12.54
N GLU A 116 29.92 -2.52 -11.75
CA GLU A 116 30.72 -3.67 -12.18
C GLU A 116 30.01 -4.47 -13.28
N ARG A 117 28.70 -4.68 -13.18
CA ARG A 117 27.89 -5.33 -14.23
C ARG A 117 27.91 -4.61 -15.58
N LEU A 118 28.17 -3.30 -15.60
CA LEU A 118 28.26 -2.50 -16.84
C LEU A 118 29.66 -2.51 -17.45
N LYS A 119 30.68 -2.96 -16.71
CA LYS A 119 32.07 -3.04 -17.17
C LYS A 119 32.41 -4.39 -17.81
N ASN A 120 31.63 -5.42 -17.52
CA ASN A 120 31.69 -6.76 -18.13
C ASN A 120 30.72 -6.85 -19.31
#